data_AF-A0A671XXY1-F1
#
_entry.id   AF-A0A671XXY1-F1
#
_cell.length_a   1.000
_cell.length_b   1.000
_cell.length_c   1.000
_cell.angle_alpha   90.00
_cell.angle_beta   90.00
_cell.angle_gamma   90.00
#
_symmetry.space_group_name_H-M   'P 1'
#
loop_
_entity.id
_entity.type
_entity.pdbx_description
1 polymer ?
#
loop_
_entity_poly.entity_id
_entity_poly.type
_entity_poly.pdbx_seq_one_letter_code
_entity_poly.pdbx_strand_id
1 'polypeptide(L)'
;MWVPYVTRVCMADKGGHKNALQFIWTSQLNARLFCGDADSRKHFSELVDVVAVHAERWQDTRVYALFRNEWSVSAVCVYSMEDIDHIFQTSPFQGDERNRSRACVEDSTKIHTTTLNAISPITRMQKWVRPVKNSGPLVFSHHRYTHIFVDSSPNKGGDDYPVLFLSLHNGGIHKVIRNMSQAFVIAEYQPFNHTDQVLSILLHSSAKRLYVNSQSELVQLNVANCAKYGDKCEDCVLARDPYCGWKDGHCTSETDGSLQDVAGGNYSICLSASNDQPRPGRADKYTADRHADKDVGVITVPHHSKYFLRCPVSSHHAQYTWHHPEGSTPCSSREKHCLHLIDSMGPEQEGTYKCVSDEMGHRKDLAVYRLQQGNRAVGPSSSALVWVCVMAVLIKTFFC
;
A
#
# COMPACT_ATOMS: atom_id res chain seq x y z
N MET A 1 9.77 -26.50 -7.49
CA MET A 1 8.43 -26.16 -6.94
C MET A 1 8.49 -26.27 -5.43
N TRP A 2 8.34 -25.14 -4.74
CA TRP A 2 8.35 -25.07 -3.27
C TRP A 2 7.07 -25.69 -2.69
N VAL A 3 7.12 -26.23 -1.48
CA VAL A 3 5.93 -26.70 -0.75
C VAL A 3 6.00 -26.10 0.65
N PRO A 4 5.03 -25.25 1.04
CA PRO A 4 5.07 -24.59 2.34
C PRO A 4 4.50 -25.52 3.42
N TYR A 5 5.10 -25.49 4.60
CA TYR A 5 4.69 -26.32 5.74
C TYR A 5 4.47 -25.46 6.98
N VAL A 6 3.54 -25.92 7.81
CA VAL A 6 3.48 -25.57 9.23
C VAL A 6 3.94 -26.80 10.03
N THR A 7 4.78 -26.55 11.03
CA THR A 7 5.34 -27.60 11.89
C THR A 7 4.93 -27.32 13.33
N ARG A 8 4.46 -28.37 14.02
CA ARG A 8 4.11 -28.33 15.45
C ARG A 8 5.07 -29.21 16.24
N VAL A 9 5.55 -28.71 17.37
CA VAL A 9 6.35 -29.44 18.36
C VAL A 9 5.78 -29.14 19.75
N CYS A 10 5.76 -30.13 20.64
CA CYS A 10 5.35 -29.94 22.02
C CYS A 10 6.48 -29.28 22.82
N MET A 11 6.18 -28.21 23.57
CA MET A 11 7.18 -27.49 24.36
C MET A 11 7.89 -28.36 25.42
N ALA A 12 7.20 -29.38 25.95
CA ALA A 12 7.74 -30.30 26.96
C ALA A 12 8.60 -31.44 26.36
N ASP A 13 8.74 -31.52 25.04
CA ASP A 13 9.51 -32.56 24.39
C ASP A 13 11.01 -32.37 24.65
N LYS A 14 11.63 -33.40 25.22
CA LYS A 14 13.06 -33.49 25.53
C LYS A 14 13.78 -34.47 24.61
N GLY A 15 13.07 -35.03 23.63
CA GLY A 15 13.50 -36.16 22.83
C GLY A 15 13.24 -37.51 23.49
N GLY A 16 13.68 -38.58 22.84
CA GLY A 16 13.56 -39.95 23.36
C GLY A 16 14.67 -40.31 24.36
N HIS A 17 14.59 -41.52 24.93
CA HIS A 17 15.63 -42.03 25.83
C HIS A 17 16.93 -42.40 25.08
N LYS A 18 17.99 -42.69 25.83
CA LYS A 18 19.36 -42.92 25.32
C LYS A 18 19.45 -43.89 24.13
N ASN A 19 18.58 -44.89 24.06
CA ASN A 19 18.63 -45.95 23.05
C ASN A 19 17.70 -45.71 21.84
N ALA A 20 16.88 -44.65 21.86
CA ALA A 20 15.96 -44.33 20.77
C ALA A 20 15.64 -42.82 20.73
N LEU A 21 15.96 -42.15 19.63
CA LEU A 21 15.65 -40.73 19.38
C LEU A 21 16.16 -39.74 20.45
N GLN A 22 17.31 -40.03 21.07
CA GLN A 22 17.94 -39.11 22.01
C GLN A 22 18.27 -37.79 21.32
N PHE A 23 17.86 -36.66 21.92
CA PHE A 23 18.03 -35.30 21.37
C PHE A 23 17.32 -35.05 20.03
N ILE A 24 16.33 -35.88 19.67
CA ILE A 24 15.53 -35.74 18.45
C ILE A 24 14.07 -35.53 18.85
N TRP A 25 13.39 -34.55 18.23
CA TRP A 25 11.97 -34.29 18.49
C TRP A 25 11.12 -35.53 18.29
N THR A 26 10.36 -35.91 19.32
CA THR A 26 9.42 -37.04 19.28
C THR A 26 8.01 -36.61 18.90
N SER A 27 7.70 -35.33 19.13
CA SER A 27 6.37 -34.73 18.92
C SER A 27 6.24 -33.93 17.61
N GLN A 28 7.31 -33.85 16.81
CA GLN A 28 7.31 -33.05 15.57
C GLN A 28 6.28 -33.60 14.58
N LEU A 29 5.36 -32.75 14.15
CA LEU A 29 4.36 -33.03 13.12
C LEU A 29 4.38 -31.93 12.07
N ASN A 30 4.27 -32.31 10.79
CA ASN A 30 4.29 -31.36 9.68
C ASN A 30 2.99 -31.45 8.86
N ALA A 31 2.40 -30.31 8.52
CA ALA A 31 1.25 -30.24 7.60
C ALA A 31 1.55 -29.24 6.48
N ARG A 32 1.08 -29.54 5.27
CA ARG A 32 1.25 -28.64 4.11
C ARG A 32 0.26 -27.48 4.22
N LEU A 33 0.71 -26.28 3.85
CA LEU A 33 -0.16 -25.11 3.71
C LEU A 33 -0.62 -24.99 2.26
N PHE A 34 -1.91 -24.72 2.05
CA PHE A 34 -2.45 -24.36 0.75
C PHE A 34 -2.73 -22.86 0.73
N CYS A 35 -2.22 -22.14 -0.27
CA CYS A 35 -2.64 -20.78 -0.56
C CYS A 35 -2.95 -20.64 -2.05
N GLY A 36 -4.17 -20.20 -2.36
CA GLY A 36 -4.64 -20.16 -3.73
C GLY A 36 -6.14 -20.28 -3.82
N ASP A 37 -6.60 -20.46 -5.05
CA ASP A 37 -7.99 -20.71 -5.39
C ASP A 37 -8.05 -22.03 -6.17
N ALA A 38 -8.79 -22.98 -5.61
CA ALA A 38 -8.90 -24.33 -6.15
C ALA A 38 -9.58 -24.34 -7.53
N ASP A 39 -10.49 -23.38 -7.78
CA ASP A 39 -11.29 -23.34 -9.00
C ASP A 39 -10.53 -22.62 -10.13
N SER A 40 -9.71 -21.61 -9.81
CA SER A 40 -9.01 -20.79 -10.81
C SER A 40 -7.55 -21.20 -11.11
N ARG A 41 -7.09 -22.37 -10.61
CA ARG A 41 -5.70 -22.87 -10.75
C ARG A 41 -4.63 -21.88 -10.26
N LYS A 42 -5.00 -20.88 -9.46
CA LYS A 42 -4.06 -19.94 -8.85
C LYS A 42 -3.47 -20.60 -7.61
N HIS A 43 -2.20 -20.97 -7.67
CA HIS A 43 -1.49 -21.60 -6.56
C HIS A 43 -0.23 -20.81 -6.20
N PHE A 44 -0.02 -20.58 -4.91
CA PHE A 44 1.15 -19.90 -4.38
C PHE A 44 1.92 -20.86 -3.47
N SER A 45 3.13 -21.20 -3.89
CA SER A 45 3.95 -22.29 -3.34
C SER A 45 5.11 -21.80 -2.48
N GLU A 46 5.62 -20.60 -2.73
CA GLU A 46 6.74 -20.03 -2.01
C GLU A 46 6.21 -19.25 -0.81
N LEU A 47 6.42 -19.76 0.41
CA LEU A 47 6.14 -19.01 1.64
C LEU A 47 7.28 -18.01 1.87
N VAL A 48 6.94 -16.72 1.93
CA VAL A 48 7.90 -15.62 2.04
C VAL A 48 8.02 -15.13 3.48
N ASP A 49 6.90 -14.86 4.14
CA ASP A 49 6.88 -14.31 5.49
C ASP A 49 5.56 -14.63 6.20
N VAL A 50 5.55 -14.59 7.53
CA VAL A 50 4.39 -14.94 8.37
C VAL A 50 4.25 -14.00 9.56
N VAL A 51 3.01 -13.65 9.91
CA VAL A 51 2.70 -12.90 11.12
C VAL A 51 1.48 -13.48 11.82
N ALA A 52 1.59 -13.69 13.13
CA ALA A 52 0.50 -14.13 13.98
C ALA A 52 -0.18 -12.92 14.63
N VAL A 53 -1.48 -12.82 14.46
CA VAL A 53 -2.35 -11.85 15.12
C VAL A 53 -3.07 -12.58 16.24
N HIS A 54 -2.60 -12.36 17.46
CA HIS A 54 -3.12 -13.00 18.66
C HIS A 54 -4.51 -12.48 19.02
N ALA A 55 -5.38 -13.41 19.39
CA ALA A 55 -6.68 -13.14 19.97
C ALA A 55 -6.69 -13.55 21.46
N GLU A 56 -7.72 -13.16 22.21
CA GLU A 56 -7.87 -13.56 23.63
C GLU A 56 -7.91 -15.09 23.77
N ARG A 57 -8.66 -15.74 22.88
CA ARG A 57 -8.67 -17.19 22.74
C ARG A 57 -7.66 -17.60 21.68
N TRP A 58 -6.80 -18.56 22.00
CA TRP A 58 -5.76 -19.02 21.08
C TRP A 58 -6.34 -19.61 19.79
N GLN A 59 -7.53 -20.23 19.84
CA GLN A 59 -8.22 -20.79 18.66
C GLN A 59 -8.52 -19.71 17.61
N ASP A 60 -8.85 -18.50 18.07
CA ASP A 60 -9.21 -17.35 17.24
C ASP A 60 -7.97 -16.60 16.72
N THR A 61 -6.75 -16.99 17.13
CA THR A 61 -5.51 -16.41 16.62
C THR A 61 -5.39 -16.68 15.12
N ARG A 62 -5.10 -15.62 14.38
CA ARG A 62 -5.00 -15.67 12.91
C ARG A 62 -3.54 -15.60 12.48
N VAL A 63 -3.15 -16.47 11.56
CA VAL A 63 -1.82 -16.47 10.94
C VAL A 63 -1.95 -15.95 9.51
N TYR A 64 -1.38 -14.77 9.26
CA TYR A 64 -1.29 -14.19 7.93
C TYR A 64 0.04 -14.61 7.33
N ALA A 65 -0.02 -15.23 6.16
CA ALA A 65 1.15 -15.75 5.48
C ALA A 65 1.23 -15.14 4.08
N LEU A 66 2.36 -14.52 3.80
CA LEU A 66 2.71 -13.96 2.51
C LEU A 66 3.35 -15.05 1.66
N PHE A 67 2.79 -15.28 0.47
CA PHE A 67 3.27 -16.23 -0.51
C PHE A 67 3.60 -15.56 -1.83
N ARG A 68 4.40 -16.28 -2.63
CA ARG A 68 4.67 -15.99 -4.04
C ARG A 68 4.48 -17.23 -4.89
N ASN A 69 4.28 -17.01 -6.18
CA ASN A 69 4.27 -18.06 -7.20
C ASN A 69 5.44 -17.88 -8.18
N GLU A 70 5.55 -18.80 -9.14
CA GLU A 70 6.64 -18.83 -10.14
C GLU A 70 6.69 -17.57 -11.03
N TRP A 71 5.59 -16.79 -11.11
CA TRP A 71 5.55 -15.51 -11.84
C TRP A 71 5.83 -14.29 -10.96
N SER A 72 6.34 -14.49 -9.73
CA SER A 72 6.58 -13.41 -8.74
C SER A 72 5.33 -12.62 -8.36
N VAL A 73 4.14 -13.17 -8.60
CA VAL A 73 2.88 -12.61 -8.09
C VAL A 73 2.77 -12.97 -6.61
N SER A 74 2.42 -11.98 -5.79
CA SER A 74 2.28 -12.16 -4.35
C SER A 74 0.84 -12.40 -3.95
N ALA A 75 0.65 -13.21 -2.90
CA ALA A 75 -0.65 -13.44 -2.28
C ALA A 75 -0.53 -13.50 -0.77
N VAL A 76 -1.56 -13.05 -0.05
CA VAL A 76 -1.65 -13.23 1.40
C VAL A 76 -2.82 -14.16 1.71
N CYS A 77 -2.56 -15.28 2.39
CA CYS A 77 -3.58 -16.17 2.90
C CYS A 77 -3.65 -16.10 4.43
N VAL A 78 -4.84 -16.29 4.99
CA VAL A 78 -5.09 -16.22 6.43
C VAL A 78 -5.54 -17.58 6.91
N TYR A 79 -4.90 -18.10 7.95
CA TYR A 79 -5.21 -19.36 8.61
C TYR A 79 -5.66 -19.09 10.05
N SER A 80 -6.50 -19.96 10.62
CA SER A 80 -6.79 -19.94 12.05
C SER A 80 -5.94 -20.98 12.77
N MET A 81 -5.57 -20.70 14.03
CA MET A 81 -4.91 -21.70 14.87
C MET A 81 -5.83 -22.89 15.16
N GLU A 82 -7.15 -22.69 15.20
CA GLU A 82 -8.14 -23.76 15.27
C GLU A 82 -8.03 -24.73 14.09
N ASP A 83 -8.05 -24.24 12.85
CA ASP A 83 -7.96 -25.08 11.65
C ASP A 83 -6.61 -25.81 11.56
N ILE A 84 -5.52 -25.14 11.93
CA ILE A 84 -4.17 -25.73 11.98
C ILE A 84 -4.15 -26.89 12.98
N ASP A 85 -4.63 -26.66 14.20
CA ASP A 85 -4.64 -27.68 15.24
C ASP A 85 -5.58 -28.84 14.89
N HIS A 86 -6.75 -28.54 14.33
CA HIS A 86 -7.69 -29.55 13.83
C HIS A 86 -7.02 -30.49 12.82
N ILE A 87 -6.24 -29.97 11.86
CA ILE A 87 -5.50 -30.80 10.91
C ILE A 87 -4.49 -31.72 11.63
N PHE A 88 -3.76 -31.22 12.62
CA PHE A 88 -2.83 -32.05 13.37
C PHE A 88 -3.52 -33.12 14.23
N GLN A 89 -4.75 -32.86 14.69
CA GLN A 89 -5.53 -33.81 15.49
C GLN A 89 -6.22 -34.88 14.62
N THR A 90 -6.81 -34.49 13.48
CA THR A 90 -7.75 -35.35 12.74
C THR A 90 -7.20 -35.90 11.42
N SER A 91 -6.20 -35.24 10.81
CA SER A 91 -5.68 -35.71 9.52
C SER A 91 -4.94 -37.03 9.68
N PRO A 92 -5.19 -38.03 8.83
CA PRO A 92 -4.32 -39.21 8.75
C PRO A 92 -2.87 -38.83 8.47
N PHE A 93 -1.94 -39.66 8.94
CA PHE A 93 -0.52 -39.53 8.61
C PHE A 93 -0.24 -40.03 7.20
N GLN A 94 0.73 -39.42 6.52
CA GLN A 94 1.20 -39.87 5.22
C GLN A 94 2.12 -41.08 5.42
N GLY A 95 1.59 -42.30 5.18
CA GLY A 95 2.30 -43.56 5.41
C GLY A 95 1.68 -44.39 6.54
N ASP A 96 2.35 -45.48 6.92
CA ASP A 96 1.90 -46.37 7.99
C ASP A 96 2.48 -45.94 9.35
N GLU A 97 1.70 -45.19 10.12
CA GLU A 97 2.08 -44.60 11.42
C GLU A 97 1.10 -45.03 12.52
N ARG A 98 0.67 -46.31 12.49
CA ARG A 98 -0.40 -46.87 13.36
C ARG A 98 -0.21 -46.66 14.86
N ASN A 99 1.03 -46.56 15.34
CA ASN A 99 1.36 -46.43 16.76
C ASN A 99 1.82 -45.02 17.17
N ARG A 100 1.74 -44.03 16.27
CA ARG A 100 2.19 -42.67 16.57
C ARG A 100 1.14 -41.88 17.34
N SER A 101 1.49 -41.47 18.55
CA SER A 101 0.68 -40.53 19.34
C SER A 101 0.76 -39.11 18.77
N ARG A 102 -0.36 -38.38 18.85
CA ARG A 102 -0.46 -36.94 18.52
C ARG A 102 -0.35 -36.04 19.74
N ALA A 103 -0.52 -36.62 20.93
CA ALA A 103 -0.63 -35.89 22.17
C ALA A 103 0.76 -35.48 22.69
N CYS A 104 0.82 -34.29 23.29
CA CYS A 104 1.98 -33.90 24.08
C CYS A 104 2.01 -34.73 25.37
N VAL A 105 3.20 -35.17 25.77
CA VAL A 105 3.45 -35.86 27.02
C VAL A 105 4.32 -34.97 27.92
N GLU A 106 4.21 -35.13 29.23
CA GLU A 106 4.99 -34.34 30.19
C GLU A 106 6.50 -34.66 30.15
N ASP A 107 6.86 -35.91 29.85
CA ASP A 107 8.24 -36.36 29.76
C ASP A 107 8.42 -37.35 28.61
N SER A 108 8.90 -36.83 27.47
CA SER A 108 9.12 -37.62 26.25
C SER A 108 10.19 -38.70 26.40
N THR A 109 11.08 -38.59 27.39
CA THR A 109 12.13 -39.59 27.63
C THR A 109 11.54 -40.92 28.13
N LYS A 110 10.34 -40.89 28.70
CA LYS A 110 9.62 -42.07 29.20
C LYS A 110 8.74 -42.74 28.15
N ILE A 111 8.70 -42.23 26.92
CA ILE A 111 7.95 -42.86 25.83
C ILE A 111 8.57 -44.25 25.56
N HIS A 112 7.69 -45.25 25.46
CA HIS A 112 8.09 -46.63 25.23
C HIS A 112 8.82 -46.80 23.88
N THR A 113 9.84 -47.67 23.85
CA THR A 113 10.70 -47.86 22.68
C THR A 113 9.92 -48.25 21.42
N THR A 114 8.84 -49.03 21.53
CA THR A 114 8.01 -49.40 20.36
C THR A 114 7.31 -48.20 19.73
N THR A 115 6.91 -47.21 20.53
CA THR A 115 6.33 -45.95 20.03
C THR A 115 7.41 -45.09 19.40
N LEU A 116 8.58 -44.97 20.03
CA LEU A 116 9.71 -44.19 19.49
C LEU A 116 10.22 -44.77 18.15
N ASN A 117 10.28 -46.09 18.02
CA ASN A 117 10.68 -46.74 16.76
C ASN A 117 9.66 -46.55 15.64
N ALA A 118 8.41 -46.25 15.97
CA ALA A 118 7.38 -45.92 14.99
C ALA A 118 7.49 -44.46 14.51
N ILE A 119 8.22 -43.59 15.22
CA ILE A 119 8.35 -42.17 14.85
C ILE A 119 9.29 -42.05 13.66
N SER A 120 8.71 -41.73 12.49
CA SER A 120 9.49 -41.29 11.34
C SER A 120 10.13 -39.91 11.58
N PRO A 121 11.35 -39.65 11.07
CA PRO A 121 12.01 -38.34 11.16
C PRO A 121 11.20 -37.21 10.52
N ILE A 122 10.34 -37.51 9.54
CA ILE A 122 9.51 -36.52 8.85
C ILE A 122 8.08 -37.05 8.75
N THR A 123 7.35 -37.04 9.88
CA THR A 123 5.93 -37.34 9.86
C THR A 123 5.13 -36.17 9.28
N ARG A 124 4.33 -36.49 8.26
CA ARG A 124 3.50 -35.52 7.54
C ARG A 124 2.03 -35.87 7.65
N MET A 125 1.18 -34.86 7.71
CA MET A 125 -0.26 -35.01 7.53
C MET A 125 -0.59 -35.25 6.05
N GLN A 126 -1.61 -36.07 5.77
CA GLN A 126 -2.15 -36.24 4.42
C GLN A 126 -2.93 -35.01 3.95
N LYS A 127 -3.78 -34.44 4.81
CA LYS A 127 -4.58 -33.26 4.50
C LYS A 127 -3.73 -31.99 4.61
N TRP A 128 -4.06 -31.02 3.77
CA TRP A 128 -3.45 -29.69 3.77
C TRP A 128 -4.26 -28.77 4.68
N VAL A 129 -3.56 -27.87 5.37
CA VAL A 129 -4.18 -26.73 6.05
C VAL A 129 -4.61 -25.73 4.99
N ARG A 130 -5.89 -25.33 5.02
CA ARG A 130 -6.48 -24.37 4.07
C ARG A 130 -6.77 -23.04 4.76
N PRO A 131 -6.85 -21.92 4.00
CA PRO A 131 -7.21 -20.63 4.56
C PRO A 131 -8.61 -20.66 5.20
N VAL A 132 -8.86 -19.75 6.13
CA VAL A 132 -10.12 -19.63 6.88
C VAL A 132 -11.32 -19.63 5.91
N LYS A 133 -12.35 -20.43 6.21
CA LYS A 133 -13.54 -20.62 5.36
C LYS A 133 -13.24 -21.13 3.94
N ASN A 134 -12.09 -21.76 3.71
CA ASN A 134 -11.59 -22.12 2.38
C ASN A 134 -11.57 -20.93 1.42
N SER A 135 -11.39 -19.71 1.94
CA SER A 135 -11.35 -18.52 1.10
C SER A 135 -10.09 -18.52 0.22
N GLY A 136 -10.18 -17.90 -0.95
CA GLY A 136 -9.00 -17.52 -1.72
C GLY A 136 -8.10 -16.53 -0.96
N PRO A 137 -6.99 -16.09 -1.59
CA PRO A 137 -6.11 -15.11 -1.00
C PRO A 137 -6.83 -13.81 -0.60
N LEU A 138 -6.50 -13.30 0.58
CA LEU A 138 -6.93 -11.99 1.08
C LEU A 138 -6.40 -10.86 0.19
N VAL A 139 -5.13 -10.99 -0.20
CA VAL A 139 -4.44 -10.09 -1.13
C VAL A 139 -3.97 -10.91 -2.30
N PHE A 140 -4.16 -10.39 -3.51
CA PHE A 140 -3.57 -10.88 -4.75
C PHE A 140 -2.97 -9.67 -5.45
N SER A 141 -1.68 -9.70 -5.77
CA SER A 141 -0.98 -8.54 -6.31
C SER A 141 0.17 -8.92 -7.22
N HIS A 142 0.34 -8.17 -8.32
CA HIS A 142 1.52 -8.26 -9.20
C HIS A 142 2.77 -7.61 -8.60
N HIS A 143 2.65 -6.93 -7.45
CA HIS A 143 3.82 -6.44 -6.73
C HIS A 143 4.56 -7.60 -6.06
N ARG A 144 5.89 -7.51 -6.06
CA ARG A 144 6.76 -8.48 -5.38
C ARG A 144 7.02 -8.03 -3.95
N TYR A 145 6.27 -8.58 -3.01
CA TYR A 145 6.40 -8.29 -1.59
C TYR A 145 7.48 -9.14 -0.93
N THR A 146 8.06 -8.63 0.17
CA THR A 146 9.16 -9.27 0.92
C THR A 146 8.84 -9.53 2.39
N HIS A 147 8.08 -8.66 3.05
CA HIS A 147 7.68 -8.81 4.45
C HIS A 147 6.22 -8.43 4.65
N ILE A 148 5.60 -8.95 5.71
CA ILE A 148 4.24 -8.63 6.12
C ILE A 148 4.18 -8.26 7.61
N PHE A 149 3.46 -7.19 7.92
CA PHE A 149 3.02 -6.88 9.27
C PHE A 149 1.50 -6.59 9.25
N VAL A 150 0.80 -6.91 10.33
CA VAL A 150 -0.66 -6.71 10.44
C VAL A 150 -1.00 -5.95 11.72
N ASP A 151 -1.78 -4.87 11.60
CA ASP A 151 -2.47 -4.25 12.72
C ASP A 151 -3.95 -4.61 12.71
N SER A 152 -4.42 -5.30 13.75
CA SER A 152 -5.85 -5.58 13.98
C SER A 152 -6.51 -4.60 14.94
N SER A 153 -5.76 -3.65 15.51
CA SER A 153 -6.26 -2.68 16.49
C SER A 153 -7.02 -1.43 15.99
N PRO A 154 -7.09 -1.06 14.69
CA PRO A 154 -7.61 0.25 14.27
C PRO A 154 -9.04 0.57 14.74
N ASN A 155 -9.94 -0.41 14.86
CA ASN A 155 -11.32 -0.18 15.31
C ASN A 155 -11.71 -1.17 16.42
N LYS A 156 -11.86 -0.67 17.66
CA LYS A 156 -12.31 -1.48 18.82
C LYS A 156 -13.84 -1.56 18.98
N GLY A 157 -14.62 -1.28 17.94
CA GLY A 157 -16.08 -1.16 18.06
C GLY A 157 -16.90 -1.27 16.77
N GLY A 158 -16.36 -1.88 15.70
CA GLY A 158 -17.04 -2.04 14.41
C GLY A 158 -16.47 -3.19 13.58
N ASP A 159 -16.82 -3.27 12.29
CA ASP A 159 -16.26 -4.26 11.35
C ASP A 159 -14.72 -4.27 11.41
N ASP A 160 -14.13 -5.42 11.74
CA ASP A 160 -12.68 -5.60 11.89
C ASP A 160 -11.98 -5.42 10.52
N TYR A 161 -11.36 -4.26 10.28
CA TYR A 161 -10.50 -4.02 9.11
C TYR A 161 -9.01 -4.14 9.51
N PRO A 162 -8.42 -5.36 9.49
CA PRO A 162 -6.99 -5.51 9.71
C PRO A 162 -6.22 -4.77 8.61
N VAL A 163 -5.26 -3.94 9.01
CA VAL A 163 -4.38 -3.21 8.09
C VAL A 163 -3.09 -3.98 7.91
N LEU A 164 -2.78 -4.32 6.66
CA LEU A 164 -1.55 -4.99 6.26
C LEU A 164 -0.52 -3.96 5.84
N PHE A 165 0.71 -4.10 6.33
CA PHE A 165 1.89 -3.40 5.82
C PHE A 165 2.75 -4.40 5.08
N LEU A 166 2.90 -4.22 3.76
CA LEU A 166 3.63 -5.12 2.87
C LEU A 166 4.83 -4.39 2.28
N SER A 167 6.06 -4.78 2.61
CA SER A 167 7.24 -4.19 1.97
C SER A 167 7.42 -4.72 0.56
N LEU A 168 7.86 -3.84 -0.32
CA LEU A 168 8.23 -4.14 -1.70
C LEU A 168 9.74 -4.36 -1.80
N HIS A 169 10.13 -5.12 -2.83
CA HIS A 169 11.54 -5.35 -3.15
C HIS A 169 12.37 -4.09 -3.45
N ASN A 170 11.73 -2.94 -3.72
CA ASN A 170 12.38 -1.66 -4.01
C ASN A 170 12.46 -0.73 -2.78
N GLY A 171 12.11 -1.22 -1.59
CA GLY A 171 12.14 -0.43 -0.35
C GLY A 171 10.84 0.26 0.03
N GLY A 172 9.86 0.29 -0.88
CA GLY A 172 8.54 0.84 -0.59
C GLY A 172 7.75 -0.04 0.39
N ILE A 173 6.70 0.52 0.99
CA ILE A 173 5.75 -0.23 1.84
C ILE A 173 4.34 0.12 1.43
N HIS A 174 3.54 -0.88 1.07
CA HIS A 174 2.11 -0.72 0.87
C HIS A 174 1.36 -0.87 2.18
N LYS A 175 0.48 0.09 2.45
CA LYS A 175 -0.57 0.00 3.48
C LYS A 175 -1.85 -0.48 2.80
N VAL A 176 -2.36 -1.63 3.21
CA VAL A 176 -3.40 -2.37 2.48
C VAL A 176 -4.50 -2.79 3.43
N ILE A 177 -5.74 -2.71 2.97
CA ILE A 177 -6.90 -3.33 3.61
C ILE A 177 -7.58 -4.30 2.65
N ARG A 178 -8.38 -5.20 3.21
CA ARG A 178 -9.31 -6.00 2.40
C ARG A 178 -10.60 -5.21 2.22
N ASN A 179 -10.96 -4.93 0.97
CA ASN A 179 -12.26 -4.41 0.61
C ASN A 179 -13.08 -5.51 -0.08
N MET A 180 -14.12 -6.02 0.58
CA MET A 180 -14.97 -7.13 0.11
C MET A 180 -14.13 -8.37 -0.28
N SER A 181 -13.76 -8.48 -1.56
CA SER A 181 -13.04 -9.59 -2.18
C SER A 181 -11.69 -9.18 -2.77
N GLN A 182 -11.31 -7.91 -2.68
CA GLN A 182 -10.12 -7.36 -3.31
C GLN A 182 -9.26 -6.60 -2.30
N ALA A 183 -7.95 -6.57 -2.56
CA ALA A 183 -7.04 -5.75 -1.79
C ALA A 183 -7.16 -4.29 -2.25
N PHE A 184 -7.26 -3.36 -1.30
CA PHE A 184 -7.22 -1.94 -1.55
C PHE A 184 -5.93 -1.36 -0.95
N VAL A 185 -5.07 -0.79 -1.80
CA VAL A 185 -3.83 -0.12 -1.36
C VAL A 185 -4.20 1.31 -0.99
N ILE A 186 -4.15 1.62 0.30
CA ILE A 186 -4.46 2.95 0.85
C ILE A 186 -3.32 3.92 0.52
N ALA A 187 -2.08 3.48 0.72
CA ALA A 187 -0.90 4.32 0.53
C ALA A 187 0.35 3.48 0.24
N GLU A 188 1.31 4.09 -0.45
CA GLU A 188 2.69 3.63 -0.54
C GLU A 188 3.58 4.58 0.26
N TYR A 189 4.36 4.03 1.20
CA TYR A 189 5.43 4.76 1.88
C TYR A 189 6.77 4.49 1.19
N GLN A 190 7.55 5.56 1.01
CA GLN A 190 8.94 5.50 0.58
C GLN A 190 9.81 5.90 1.79
N PRO A 191 10.14 4.96 2.70
CA PRO A 191 10.84 5.27 3.94
C PRO A 191 12.26 5.79 3.70
N PHE A 192 12.91 5.35 2.63
CA PHE A 192 14.30 5.65 2.31
C PHE A 192 14.37 6.61 1.11
N ASN A 193 15.37 7.50 1.09
CA ASN A 193 15.59 8.43 -0.02
C ASN A 193 16.29 7.78 -1.23
N HIS A 194 16.76 6.54 -1.06
CA HIS A 194 17.38 5.69 -2.08
C HIS A 194 16.66 4.35 -2.13
N THR A 195 16.90 3.58 -3.20
CA THR A 195 16.41 2.21 -3.29
C THR A 195 17.21 1.33 -2.34
N ASP A 196 16.62 1.01 -1.19
CA ASP A 196 17.19 0.09 -0.19
C ASP A 196 16.21 -1.04 0.10
N GLN A 197 16.72 -2.20 0.53
CA GLN A 197 15.86 -3.32 0.87
C GLN A 197 15.38 -3.20 2.31
N VAL A 198 14.07 -3.26 2.53
CA VAL A 198 13.49 -3.43 3.87
C VAL A 198 13.94 -4.78 4.42
N LEU A 199 14.58 -4.77 5.58
CA LEU A 199 15.03 -5.98 6.28
C LEU A 199 14.01 -6.45 7.33
N SER A 200 13.36 -5.50 8.03
CA SER A 200 12.27 -5.81 8.94
C SER A 200 11.32 -4.62 9.08
N ILE A 201 10.10 -4.94 9.52
CA ILE A 201 9.05 -3.97 9.81
C ILE A 201 8.50 -4.31 11.19
N LEU A 202 8.37 -3.30 12.04
CA LEU A 202 7.75 -3.43 13.37
C LEU A 202 6.74 -2.30 13.56
N LEU A 203 5.51 -2.62 13.99
CA LEU A 203 4.53 -1.61 14.35
C LEU A 203 4.37 -1.52 15.87
N HIS A 204 4.40 -0.29 16.38
CA HIS A 204 3.87 0.04 17.68
C HIS A 204 2.39 0.45 17.52
N SER A 205 1.48 -0.52 17.63
CA SER A 205 0.06 -0.34 17.31
C SER A 205 -0.64 0.75 18.13
N SER A 206 -0.33 0.95 19.41
CA SER A 206 -0.94 2.02 20.22
C SER A 206 -0.46 3.41 19.80
N ALA A 207 0.83 3.56 19.49
CA ALA A 207 1.41 4.84 19.06
C ALA A 207 1.22 5.13 17.56
N LYS A 208 0.73 4.16 16.78
CA LYS A 208 0.60 4.24 15.32
C LYS A 208 1.93 4.63 14.66
N ARG A 209 3.02 3.99 15.11
CA ARG A 209 4.38 4.19 14.59
C ARG A 209 4.91 2.91 13.98
N LEU A 210 5.31 2.99 12.71
CA LEU A 210 5.95 1.90 11.98
C LEU A 210 7.46 2.14 11.94
N TYR A 211 8.23 1.20 12.43
CA TYR A 211 9.68 1.19 12.40
C TYR A 211 10.14 0.29 11.27
N VAL A 212 10.97 0.83 10.39
CA VAL A 212 11.44 0.15 9.17
C VAL A 212 12.94 0.29 9.13
N ASN A 213 13.67 -0.82 9.05
CA ASN A 213 15.12 -0.77 8.92
C ASN A 213 15.60 -1.34 7.59
N SER A 214 16.69 -0.76 7.11
CA SER A 214 17.51 -1.30 6.03
C SER A 214 18.88 -1.73 6.58
N GLN A 215 19.83 -1.99 5.69
CA GLN A 215 21.23 -2.22 6.07
C GLN A 215 21.91 -0.96 6.61
N SER A 216 21.39 0.23 6.27
CA SER A 216 22.06 1.51 6.50
C SER A 216 21.34 2.42 7.50
N GLU A 217 20.02 2.30 7.64
CA GLU A 217 19.24 3.23 8.46
C GLU A 217 17.99 2.58 9.10
N LEU A 218 17.45 3.27 10.11
CA LEU A 218 16.18 2.98 10.77
C LEU A 218 15.28 4.20 10.63
N VAL A 219 14.09 4.02 10.04
CA VAL A 219 13.11 5.08 9.79
C VAL A 219 11.85 4.81 10.60
N GLN A 220 11.33 5.87 11.22
CA GLN A 220 10.04 5.84 11.92
C GLN A 220 8.98 6.58 11.08
N LEU A 221 7.88 5.90 10.76
CA LEU A 221 6.76 6.45 10.02
C LEU A 221 5.53 6.61 10.92
N ASN A 222 4.80 7.71 10.76
CA ASN A 222 3.45 7.86 11.31
C ASN A 222 2.43 7.26 10.33
N VAL A 223 1.83 6.11 10.69
CA VAL A 223 0.87 5.43 9.81
C VAL A 223 -0.55 6.00 9.92
N ALA A 224 -0.80 6.90 10.87
CA ALA A 224 -2.07 7.62 11.06
C ALA A 224 -1.90 9.12 10.77
N ASN A 225 -1.26 9.45 9.63
CA ASN A 225 -1.02 10.83 9.23
C ASN A 225 -2.18 11.41 8.40
N CYS A 226 -3.35 11.52 9.01
CA CYS A 226 -4.63 11.78 8.34
C CYS A 226 -4.72 13.15 7.65
N ALA A 227 -3.96 14.14 8.13
CA ALA A 227 -3.87 15.47 7.50
C ALA A 227 -3.37 15.41 6.04
N LYS A 228 -2.73 14.31 5.62
CA LYS A 228 -2.32 14.10 4.22
C LYS A 228 -3.48 13.92 3.25
N TYR A 229 -4.65 13.51 3.73
CA TYR A 229 -5.84 13.34 2.90
C TYR A 229 -6.50 14.68 2.54
N GLY A 230 -6.15 15.76 3.23
CA GLY A 230 -6.60 17.12 2.92
C GLY A 230 -7.73 17.60 3.82
N ASP A 231 -8.29 18.74 3.43
CA ASP A 231 -9.19 19.55 4.26
C ASP A 231 -10.65 19.45 3.82
N LYS A 232 -11.02 18.37 3.14
CA LYS A 232 -12.40 18.08 2.74
C LYS A 232 -12.83 16.71 3.25
N CYS A 233 -14.11 16.61 3.65
CA CYS A 233 -14.68 15.36 4.15
C CYS A 233 -14.60 14.25 3.11
N GLU A 234 -14.86 14.60 1.87
CA GLU A 234 -14.86 13.67 0.75
C GLU A 234 -13.48 13.05 0.55
N ASP A 235 -12.41 13.86 0.55
CA ASP A 235 -11.04 13.36 0.42
C ASP A 235 -10.67 12.40 1.58
N CYS A 236 -11.10 12.71 2.81
CA CYS A 236 -10.85 11.89 4.00
C CYS A 236 -11.57 10.54 3.95
N VAL A 237 -12.84 10.53 3.53
CA VAL A 237 -13.64 9.29 3.42
C VAL A 237 -13.18 8.44 2.23
N LEU A 238 -12.85 9.06 1.09
CA LEU A 238 -12.33 8.39 -0.09
C LEU A 238 -11.00 7.66 0.16
N ALA A 239 -10.19 8.14 1.12
CA ALA A 239 -8.95 7.50 1.51
C ALA A 239 -9.14 6.08 2.08
N ARG A 240 -10.32 5.78 2.64
CA ARG A 240 -10.67 4.48 3.26
C ARG A 240 -9.65 4.01 4.29
N ASP A 241 -8.98 4.93 4.96
CA ASP A 241 -7.96 4.61 5.93
C ASP A 241 -8.60 4.33 7.29
N PRO A 242 -8.53 3.09 7.85
CA PRO A 242 -9.13 2.78 9.14
C PRO A 242 -8.60 3.63 10.29
N TYR A 243 -7.41 4.20 10.15
CA TYR A 243 -6.83 5.07 11.17
C TYR A 243 -7.34 6.52 11.10
N CYS A 244 -8.15 6.87 10.10
CA CYS A 244 -8.54 8.25 9.82
C CYS A 244 -10.03 8.39 9.64
N GLY A 245 -10.59 9.48 10.18
CA GLY A 245 -11.99 9.83 9.98
C GLY A 245 -12.18 11.35 9.98
N TRP A 246 -13.31 11.79 9.46
CA TRP A 246 -13.63 13.21 9.37
C TRP A 246 -14.35 13.68 10.64
N LYS A 247 -13.79 14.67 11.33
CA LYS A 247 -14.33 15.22 12.57
C LYS A 247 -13.92 16.68 12.73
N ASP A 248 -14.81 17.52 13.25
CA ASP A 248 -14.53 18.93 13.53
C ASP A 248 -13.89 19.69 12.35
N GLY A 249 -14.37 19.41 11.12
CA GLY A 249 -13.95 20.10 9.91
C GLY A 249 -12.56 19.74 9.38
N HIS A 250 -11.94 18.65 9.85
CA HIS A 250 -10.67 18.15 9.33
C HIS A 250 -10.57 16.62 9.40
N CYS A 251 -9.62 16.05 8.65
CA CYS A 251 -9.33 14.61 8.69
C CYS A 251 -8.37 14.31 9.86
N THR A 252 -8.81 13.49 10.81
CA THR A 252 -8.10 13.24 12.07
C THR A 252 -7.90 11.76 12.34
N SER A 253 -6.93 11.43 13.19
CA SER A 253 -6.72 10.06 13.70
C SER A 253 -7.63 9.68 14.86
N GLU A 254 -8.42 10.63 15.37
CA GLU A 254 -9.45 10.39 16.38
C GLU A 254 -10.73 9.86 15.72
N THR A 255 -10.79 8.54 15.53
CA THR A 255 -11.88 7.91 14.78
C THR A 255 -13.19 7.80 15.56
N ASP A 256 -13.15 7.93 16.88
CA ASP A 256 -14.35 7.85 17.72
C ASP A 256 -15.31 9.02 17.46
N GLY A 257 -16.54 8.67 17.06
CA GLY A 257 -17.57 9.61 16.62
C GLY A 257 -17.25 10.37 15.32
N SER A 258 -16.25 9.93 14.55
CA SER A 258 -15.90 10.53 13.25
C SER A 258 -16.72 9.92 12.10
N LEU A 259 -16.87 10.67 11.00
CA LEU A 259 -17.44 10.14 9.77
C LEU A 259 -16.39 9.32 9.02
N GLN A 260 -16.68 8.05 8.77
CA GLN A 260 -15.77 7.12 8.11
C GLN A 260 -16.57 6.07 7.34
N ASP A 261 -16.12 5.70 6.14
CA ASP A 261 -16.57 4.51 5.42
C ASP A 261 -15.36 3.78 4.82
N VAL A 262 -14.76 2.88 5.61
CA VAL A 262 -13.60 2.09 5.20
C VAL A 262 -13.95 1.10 4.09
N ALA A 263 -15.17 0.56 4.09
CA ALA A 263 -15.57 -0.47 3.13
C ALA A 263 -15.70 0.13 1.73
N GLY A 264 -16.56 1.15 1.59
CA GLY A 264 -16.97 1.67 0.30
C GLY A 264 -16.22 2.92 -0.12
N GLY A 265 -15.69 3.71 0.82
CA GLY A 265 -15.29 5.09 0.57
C GLY A 265 -16.47 5.95 0.13
N ASN A 266 -17.69 5.66 0.59
CA ASN A 266 -18.90 6.39 0.25
C ASN A 266 -18.91 7.77 0.92
N TYR A 267 -18.32 8.74 0.24
CA TYR A 267 -18.27 10.13 0.70
C TYR A 267 -19.64 10.82 0.79
N SER A 268 -20.73 10.20 0.32
CA SER A 268 -22.08 10.76 0.45
C SER A 268 -22.49 10.99 1.92
N ILE A 269 -21.87 10.27 2.86
CA ILE A 269 -22.07 10.47 4.31
C ILE A 269 -21.65 11.88 4.79
N CYS A 270 -20.80 12.56 4.03
CA CYS A 270 -20.41 13.95 4.27
C CYS A 270 -21.58 14.93 4.05
N LEU A 271 -22.52 14.58 3.14
CA LEU A 271 -23.68 15.41 2.83
C LEU A 271 -24.78 15.28 3.88
N SER A 272 -24.88 14.13 4.57
CA SER A 272 -25.86 13.94 5.64
C SER A 272 -25.47 14.66 6.93
N ALA A 273 -24.18 14.81 7.19
CA ALA A 273 -23.68 15.47 8.40
C ALA A 273 -23.75 17.00 8.36
N SER A 274 -23.94 17.60 7.18
CA SER A 274 -24.14 19.05 7.05
C SER A 274 -25.58 19.50 7.34
N ASN A 275 -26.53 18.56 7.47
CA ASN A 275 -27.94 18.84 7.76
C ASN A 275 -28.32 18.77 9.25
N ASP A 276 -27.42 18.33 10.15
CA ASP A 276 -27.65 18.40 11.60
C ASP A 276 -27.14 19.73 12.18
N GLN A 277 -28.06 20.70 12.17
CA GLN A 277 -28.09 22.01 12.85
C GLN A 277 -26.83 22.93 12.90
N PRO A 278 -26.98 24.21 12.53
CA PRO A 278 -25.97 25.23 12.77
C PRO A 278 -25.89 25.56 14.27
N ARG A 279 -24.69 25.47 14.86
CA ARG A 279 -24.41 26.08 16.17
C ARG A 279 -24.59 27.60 16.06
N PRO A 280 -25.43 28.26 16.88
CA PRO A 280 -25.61 29.70 16.81
C PRO A 280 -24.42 30.37 17.48
N GLY A 281 -23.45 30.86 16.69
CA GLY A 281 -22.31 31.54 17.29
C GLY A 281 -21.09 31.84 16.44
N ARG A 282 -21.21 31.97 15.11
CA ARG A 282 -20.33 32.83 14.31
C ARG A 282 -20.93 32.98 12.92
N ALA A 283 -21.29 34.21 12.56
CA ALA A 283 -21.66 34.55 11.20
C ALA A 283 -20.39 34.52 10.33
N ASP A 284 -19.85 33.33 10.07
CA ASP A 284 -18.87 33.13 9.02
C ASP A 284 -19.65 32.88 7.74
N LYS A 285 -19.67 33.93 6.91
CA LYS A 285 -20.19 33.94 5.56
C LYS A 285 -19.78 32.64 4.86
N TYR A 286 -20.76 31.90 4.37
CA TYR A 286 -20.57 30.94 3.29
C TYR A 286 -19.94 31.68 2.11
N THR A 287 -18.62 31.74 2.09
CA THR A 287 -17.85 32.06 0.90
C THR A 287 -17.70 30.76 0.14
N ALA A 288 -18.33 30.70 -1.03
CA ALA A 288 -17.89 29.84 -2.11
C ALA A 288 -16.36 29.87 -2.18
N ASP A 289 -15.76 28.68 -2.21
CA ASP A 289 -14.39 28.38 -2.65
C ASP A 289 -13.34 29.49 -2.46
N ARG A 290 -12.64 29.45 -1.32
CA ARG A 290 -11.42 30.24 -1.09
C ARG A 290 -10.13 29.40 -1.07
N HIS A 291 -10.11 28.27 -1.77
CA HIS A 291 -8.86 27.56 -2.08
C HIS A 291 -8.72 27.14 -3.56
N ALA A 292 -9.17 28.02 -4.47
CA ALA A 292 -8.71 28.04 -5.86
C ALA A 292 -8.53 29.47 -6.41
N ASP A 293 -8.34 30.46 -5.52
CA ASP A 293 -7.86 31.81 -5.90
C ASP A 293 -6.45 32.00 -5.36
N LYS A 294 -5.55 31.07 -5.73
CA LYS A 294 -4.16 31.50 -5.94
C LYS A 294 -4.26 32.33 -7.19
N ASP A 295 -4.05 33.64 -7.06
CA ASP A 295 -3.75 34.58 -8.15
C ASP A 295 -3.10 33.79 -9.28
N VAL A 296 -3.91 33.39 -10.29
CA VAL A 296 -3.47 32.45 -11.32
C VAL A 296 -2.59 33.29 -12.22
N GLY A 297 -1.35 33.47 -11.77
CA GLY A 297 -0.36 34.29 -12.42
C GLY A 297 -0.30 33.88 -13.87
N VAL A 298 -0.45 34.87 -14.74
CA VAL A 298 -0.42 34.62 -16.17
C VAL A 298 0.99 34.17 -16.55
N ILE A 299 1.09 32.98 -17.12
CA ILE A 299 2.37 32.42 -17.57
C ILE A 299 2.55 32.81 -19.03
N THR A 300 3.52 33.67 -19.29
CA THR A 300 3.90 34.05 -20.65
C THR A 300 4.86 33.02 -21.23
N VAL A 301 4.46 32.37 -22.32
CA VAL A 301 5.25 31.34 -23.01
C VAL A 301 5.67 31.88 -24.39
N PRO A 302 6.97 31.93 -24.74
CA PRO A 302 7.42 32.44 -26.02
C PRO A 302 6.81 31.70 -27.22
N HIS A 303 6.49 32.43 -28.30
CA HIS A 303 5.96 31.84 -29.53
C HIS A 303 6.88 30.72 -30.09
N HIS A 304 6.28 29.62 -30.54
CA HIS A 304 6.94 28.39 -31.01
C HIS A 304 7.86 27.69 -30.00
N SER A 305 7.85 28.08 -28.72
CA SER A 305 8.60 27.37 -27.70
C SER A 305 7.81 26.16 -27.18
N LYS A 306 8.57 25.16 -26.72
CA LYS A 306 8.04 24.02 -25.98
C LYS A 306 7.79 24.41 -24.54
N TYR A 307 6.68 23.95 -23.98
CA TYR A 307 6.37 24.15 -22.57
C TYR A 307 5.66 22.93 -21.99
N PHE A 308 5.57 22.85 -20.67
CA PHE A 308 4.79 21.80 -20.02
C PHE A 308 4.14 22.31 -18.74
N LEU A 309 2.98 21.73 -18.43
CA LEU A 309 2.25 21.97 -17.19
C LEU A 309 2.32 20.74 -16.31
N ARG A 310 2.32 20.96 -14.99
CA ARG A 310 2.40 19.89 -13.99
C ARG A 310 1.08 19.81 -13.24
N CYS A 311 0.57 18.61 -13.08
CA CYS A 311 -0.55 18.34 -12.19
C CYS A 311 -0.10 17.40 -11.08
N PRO A 312 -0.27 17.77 -9.79
CA PRO A 312 0.08 16.87 -8.70
C PRO A 312 -0.87 15.67 -8.67
N VAL A 313 -0.32 14.46 -8.53
CA VAL A 313 -1.14 13.25 -8.35
C VAL A 313 -1.29 12.99 -6.85
N SER A 314 -2.51 13.14 -6.36
CA SER A 314 -2.89 12.90 -4.95
C SER A 314 -3.46 11.49 -4.71
N SER A 315 -4.12 10.90 -5.71
CA SER A 315 -4.72 9.56 -5.63
C SER A 315 -4.40 8.77 -6.89
N HIS A 316 -3.84 7.57 -6.74
CA HIS A 316 -3.62 6.66 -7.86
C HIS A 316 -4.88 5.89 -8.27
N HIS A 317 -5.97 6.02 -7.49
CA HIS A 317 -7.29 5.44 -7.80
C HIS A 317 -8.16 6.37 -8.65
N ALA A 318 -7.79 7.65 -8.74
CA ALA A 318 -8.49 8.67 -9.52
C ALA A 318 -8.08 8.66 -11.00
N GLN A 319 -9.00 9.09 -11.86
CA GLN A 319 -8.72 9.41 -13.26
C GLN A 319 -8.38 10.89 -13.39
N TYR A 320 -7.36 11.21 -14.19
CA TYR A 320 -6.87 12.57 -14.37
C TYR A 320 -7.11 13.04 -15.79
N THR A 321 -7.65 14.25 -15.92
CA THR A 321 -7.95 14.87 -17.21
C THR A 321 -7.43 16.30 -17.23
N TRP A 322 -6.70 16.64 -18.29
CA TRP A 322 -6.39 18.02 -18.63
C TRP A 322 -7.50 18.59 -19.49
N HIS A 323 -8.07 19.70 -19.06
CA HIS A 323 -8.93 20.55 -19.88
C HIS A 323 -8.11 21.73 -20.36
N HIS A 324 -8.14 21.97 -21.66
CA HIS A 324 -7.40 23.03 -22.35
C HIS A 324 -8.30 23.66 -23.42
N PRO A 325 -7.91 24.79 -24.03
CA PRO A 325 -8.78 25.52 -24.96
C PRO A 325 -9.30 24.69 -26.14
N GLU A 326 -8.52 23.72 -26.61
CA GLU A 326 -8.86 22.85 -27.74
C GLU A 326 -9.69 21.62 -27.34
N GLY A 327 -9.86 21.36 -26.04
CA GLY A 327 -10.67 20.25 -25.55
C GLY A 327 -10.12 19.64 -24.27
N SER A 328 -10.00 18.31 -24.27
CA SER A 328 -9.52 17.59 -23.09
C SER A 328 -8.69 16.38 -23.45
N THR A 329 -7.63 16.13 -22.68
CA THR A 329 -6.77 14.96 -22.86
C THR A 329 -6.65 14.17 -21.55
N PRO A 330 -6.73 12.83 -21.61
CA PRO A 330 -6.52 12.00 -20.43
C PRO A 330 -5.05 12.04 -20.03
N CYS A 331 -4.80 11.84 -18.74
CA CYS A 331 -3.46 11.86 -18.18
C CYS A 331 -3.20 10.63 -17.31
N SER A 332 -1.98 10.10 -17.41
CA SER A 332 -1.54 8.96 -16.62
C SER A 332 -1.20 9.40 -15.19
N SER A 333 -1.83 8.75 -14.21
CA SER A 333 -1.52 8.90 -12.79
C SER A 333 -0.36 8.01 -12.32
N ARG A 334 0.39 7.37 -13.22
CA ARG A 334 1.47 6.43 -12.83
C ARG A 334 2.70 7.11 -12.23
N GLU A 335 2.90 8.38 -12.54
CA GLU A 335 4.02 9.17 -12.02
C GLU A 335 3.54 10.14 -10.94
N LYS A 336 4.49 10.72 -10.18
CA LYS A 336 4.17 11.72 -9.13
C LYS A 336 3.49 12.97 -9.68
N HIS A 337 3.72 13.27 -10.97
CA HIS A 337 3.10 14.39 -11.66
C HIS A 337 2.53 13.92 -12.99
N CYS A 338 1.29 14.32 -13.23
CA CYS A 338 0.63 14.20 -14.52
C CYS A 338 1.04 15.42 -15.38
N LEU A 339 1.75 15.19 -16.48
CA LEU A 339 2.29 16.25 -17.33
C LEU A 339 1.41 16.50 -18.55
N HIS A 340 1.23 17.78 -18.90
CA HIS A 340 0.69 18.19 -20.20
C HIS A 340 1.79 18.88 -20.99
N LEU A 341 2.08 18.37 -22.19
CA LEU A 341 3.14 18.88 -23.06
C LEU A 341 2.55 19.78 -24.14
N ILE A 342 3.18 20.94 -24.34
CA ILE A 342 2.87 21.89 -25.40
C ILE A 342 4.08 21.91 -26.32
N ASP A 343 3.94 21.33 -27.51
CA ASP A 343 5.06 21.18 -28.45
C ASP A 343 5.46 22.47 -29.14
N SER A 344 4.51 23.38 -29.36
CA SER A 344 4.76 24.70 -29.95
C SER A 344 3.69 25.68 -29.49
N MET A 345 4.08 26.66 -28.67
CA MET A 345 3.16 27.72 -28.25
C MET A 345 2.68 28.56 -29.44
N GLY A 346 1.36 28.69 -29.58
CA GLY A 346 0.71 29.53 -30.59
C GLY A 346 -0.65 30.03 -30.10
N PRO A 347 -1.41 30.75 -30.95
CA PRO A 347 -2.68 31.37 -30.55
C PRO A 347 -3.74 30.37 -30.07
N GLU A 348 -3.75 29.15 -30.64
CA GLU A 348 -4.70 28.08 -30.27
C GLU A 348 -4.41 27.51 -28.87
N GLN A 349 -3.18 27.64 -28.38
CA GLN A 349 -2.75 27.20 -27.05
C GLN A 349 -2.90 28.30 -25.99
N GLU A 350 -3.43 29.46 -26.35
CA GLU A 350 -3.68 30.54 -25.40
C GLU A 350 -4.99 30.29 -24.64
N GLY A 351 -4.94 30.41 -23.31
CA GLY A 351 -6.14 30.29 -22.48
C GLY A 351 -5.90 29.61 -21.15
N THR A 352 -6.96 29.02 -20.61
CA THR A 352 -6.95 28.40 -19.28
C THR A 352 -6.81 26.89 -19.41
N TYR A 353 -5.82 26.35 -18.71
CA TYR A 353 -5.57 24.92 -18.58
C TYR A 353 -5.93 24.50 -17.16
N LYS A 354 -6.69 23.42 -17.04
CA LYS A 354 -7.18 22.90 -15.77
C LYS A 354 -6.90 21.42 -15.67
N CYS A 355 -6.21 21.01 -14.62
CA CYS A 355 -6.10 19.59 -14.28
C CYS A 355 -7.17 19.22 -13.27
N VAL A 356 -7.96 18.20 -13.61
CA VAL A 356 -9.07 17.70 -12.81
C VAL A 356 -8.85 16.23 -12.51
N SER A 357 -9.07 15.83 -11.25
CA SER A 357 -9.19 14.43 -10.86
C SER A 357 -10.65 14.05 -10.64
N ASP A 358 -11.04 12.86 -11.07
CA ASP A 358 -12.33 12.23 -10.76
C ASP A 358 -12.08 10.88 -10.07
N GLU A 359 -12.61 10.74 -8.85
CA GLU A 359 -12.61 9.47 -8.12
C GLU A 359 -14.02 9.16 -7.63
N MET A 360 -14.62 8.08 -8.14
CA MET A 360 -15.99 7.69 -7.82
C MET A 360 -17.01 8.84 -8.00
N GLY A 361 -16.81 9.67 -9.03
CA GLY A 361 -17.67 10.83 -9.32
C GLY A 361 -17.37 12.08 -8.49
N HIS A 362 -16.47 12.00 -7.50
CA HIS A 362 -15.97 13.18 -6.81
C HIS A 362 -14.91 13.87 -7.68
N ARG A 363 -15.25 15.07 -8.20
CA ARG A 363 -14.36 15.87 -9.05
C ARG A 363 -13.65 16.98 -8.27
N LYS A 364 -12.34 17.09 -8.47
CA LYS A 364 -11.49 18.08 -7.82
C LYS A 364 -10.55 18.75 -8.82
N ASP A 365 -10.52 20.08 -8.76
CA ASP A 365 -9.56 20.88 -9.51
C ASP A 365 -8.24 20.92 -8.76
N LEU A 366 -7.19 20.36 -9.35
CA LEU A 366 -5.88 20.20 -8.69
C LEU A 366 -4.90 21.30 -9.08
N ALA A 367 -5.00 21.80 -10.31
CA ALA A 367 -4.18 22.89 -10.80
C ALA A 367 -4.91 23.68 -11.89
N VAL A 368 -4.75 25.00 -11.87
CA VAL A 368 -5.27 25.91 -12.89
C VAL A 368 -4.12 26.79 -13.35
N TYR A 369 -3.94 26.89 -14.66
CA TYR A 369 -2.90 27.70 -15.30
C TYR A 369 -3.54 28.59 -16.36
N ARG A 370 -3.07 29.83 -16.47
CA ARG A 370 -3.46 30.73 -17.55
C ARG A 370 -2.25 31.04 -18.40
N LEU A 371 -2.24 30.55 -19.64
CA LEU A 371 -1.15 30.76 -20.58
C LEU A 371 -1.43 31.95 -21.48
N GLN A 372 -0.40 32.73 -21.77
CA GLN A 372 -0.40 33.78 -22.79
C GLN A 372 0.80 33.65 -23.69
N GLN A 373 0.62 33.94 -24.98
CA GLN A 373 1.71 33.96 -25.92
C GLN A 373 2.62 35.17 -25.66
N GLY A 374 3.91 34.91 -25.45
CA GLY A 374 4.93 35.94 -25.41
C GLY A 374 5.25 36.45 -26.81
N ASN A 375 5.30 37.78 -26.96
CA ASN A 375 5.82 38.40 -28.17
C ASN A 375 7.25 37.93 -28.43
N ARG A 376 7.62 37.79 -29.72
CA ARG A 376 9.02 37.54 -30.12
C ARG A 376 9.93 38.47 -29.32
N ALA A 377 10.98 37.92 -28.71
CA ALA A 377 12.15 38.74 -28.40
C ALA A 377 12.56 39.38 -29.73
N VAL A 378 12.30 40.68 -29.87
CA VAL A 378 12.92 41.49 -30.90
C VAL A 378 14.40 41.39 -30.56
N GLY A 379 15.11 40.49 -31.26
CA GLY A 379 16.57 40.49 -31.24
C GLY A 379 17.00 41.92 -31.48
N PRO A 380 18.01 42.44 -30.73
CA PRO A 380 18.39 43.84 -30.83
C PRO A 380 18.50 44.18 -32.30
N SER A 381 17.71 45.16 -32.76
CA SER A 381 17.79 45.60 -34.14
C SER A 381 19.27 45.92 -34.33
N SER A 382 19.91 45.18 -35.23
CA SER A 382 21.27 45.49 -35.61
C SER A 382 21.17 46.86 -36.26
N SER A 383 21.37 47.91 -35.46
CA SER A 383 21.40 49.25 -35.99
C SER A 383 22.46 49.23 -37.09
N ALA A 384 22.06 49.56 -38.30
CA ALA A 384 22.93 49.63 -39.47
C ALA A 384 24.09 50.64 -39.28
N LEU A 385 24.18 51.29 -38.11
CA LEU A 385 25.22 52.22 -37.71
C LEU A 385 26.47 51.55 -37.13
N VAL A 386 26.40 50.29 -36.67
CA VAL A 386 27.60 49.60 -36.14
C VAL A 386 28.52 49.07 -37.26
N TRP A 387 27.98 48.78 -38.45
CA TRP A 387 28.77 48.32 -39.59
C TRP A 387 29.61 49.43 -40.26
N VAL A 388 29.27 50.71 -40.06
CA VAL A 388 30.06 51.83 -40.61
C VAL A 388 31.34 52.07 -39.81
N CYS A 389 31.35 51.74 -38.51
CA CYS A 389 32.56 51.93 -37.67
C CYS A 389 33.61 50.83 -37.86
N VAL A 390 33.23 49.61 -38.24
CA VAL A 390 34.20 48.51 -38.44
C VAL A 390 34.95 48.64 -39.78
N MET A 391 34.31 49.20 -40.82
CA MET A 391 34.99 49.44 -42.10
C MET A 391 35.95 50.65 -42.07
N ALA A 392 35.73 51.64 -41.18
CA ALA A 392 36.62 52.79 -41.05
C ALA A 392 37.94 52.45 -40.31
N VAL A 393 37.96 51.40 -39.48
CA VAL A 393 39.18 50.97 -38.77
C VAL A 393 40.07 50.08 -39.66
N LEU A 394 39.50 49.32 -40.60
CA LEU A 394 40.27 48.45 -41.50
C LEU A 394 40.96 49.17 -42.67
N ILE A 395 40.56 50.40 -43.01
CA ILE A 395 41.23 51.19 -44.05
C ILE A 395 42.48 51.93 -43.50
N LYS A 396 42.58 52.13 -42.18
CA LYS A 396 43.76 52.77 -41.56
C LYS A 396 44.93 51.83 -41.27
N THR A 397 44.79 50.52 -41.47
CA THR A 397 45.88 49.54 -41.27
C THR A 397 46.58 49.12 -42.57
N PHE A 398 46.25 49.73 -43.72
CA PHE A 398 46.88 49.40 -45.02
C PHE A 398 47.73 50.53 -45.65
N PHE A 399 48.00 51.61 -44.93
CA PHE A 399 49.02 52.59 -45.31
C PHE A 399 49.90 52.96 -44.12
N CYS A 400 50.91 52.12 -43.87
CA CYS A 400 52.23 52.52 -43.40
C CYS A 400 53.24 51.48 -43.88
#